data_AF-A0A2S5M110-F1
#
_entry.id   AF-A0A2S5M110-F1
#
_cell.length_a   1.000
_cell.length_b   1.000
_cell.length_c   1.000
_cell.angle_alpha   90.00
_cell.angle_beta   90.00
_cell.angle_gamma   90.00
#
_symmetry.space_group_name_H-M   'P 1'
#
loop_
_entity.id
_entity.type
_entity.pdbx_description
1 polymer ?
#
loop_
_entity_poly.entity_id
_entity_poly.type
_entity_poly.pdbx_seq_one_letter_code
_entity_poly.pdbx_strand_id
1 'polypeptide(L)'
;LPTLERPTGENLSAKGAYVLREAAGTRDVTLLATGSEVEIALAAADLLDTQGLKAAVVSMPCWELFEAQSEAYRAEVLGGAPRVAVEAAVRLGWDRWVGERGAFIGMSGFGASGPAGELYKHFGITPEAVAAAAKANLETAPK
;
A
#
# COMPACT_ATOMS: atom_id res chain seq x y z
N LEU A 1 5.21 -15.86 2.34
CA LEU A 1 4.99 -14.47 2.82
C LEU A 1 6.32 -13.96 3.35
N PRO A 2 6.70 -12.70 3.06
CA PRO A 2 7.99 -12.18 3.46
C PRO A 2 8.08 -12.05 4.99
N THR A 3 9.19 -12.53 5.56
CA THR A 3 9.52 -12.32 6.98
C THR A 3 10.33 -11.04 7.08
N LEU A 4 9.64 -9.90 7.24
CA LEU A 4 10.29 -8.60 7.38
C LEU A 4 10.71 -8.40 8.83
N GLU A 5 11.98 -8.02 9.04
CA GLU A 5 12.48 -7.65 10.36
C GLU A 5 11.74 -6.43 10.88
N ARG A 6 11.29 -6.50 12.15
CA ARG A 6 10.57 -5.41 12.81
C ARG A 6 11.47 -4.83 13.89
N PRO A 7 11.67 -3.51 13.94
CA PRO A 7 12.57 -2.88 14.90
C PRO A 7 12.05 -2.89 16.35
N THR A 8 10.79 -3.27 16.57
CA THR A 8 10.16 -3.27 17.90
C THR A 8 9.76 -4.69 18.34
N GLY A 9 9.86 -4.97 19.64
CA GLY A 9 9.34 -6.20 20.24
C GLY A 9 7.79 -6.24 20.37
N GLU A 10 7.10 -5.22 19.84
CA GLU A 10 5.64 -5.13 19.88
C GLU A 10 5.03 -5.83 18.65
N ASN A 11 3.98 -6.62 18.87
CA ASN A 11 3.24 -7.26 17.79
C ASN A 11 2.30 -6.25 17.08
N LEU A 12 2.85 -5.45 16.18
CA LEU A 12 2.08 -4.45 15.41
C LEU A 12 1.00 -5.08 14.51
N SER A 13 1.16 -6.35 14.11
CA SER A 13 0.11 -7.04 13.33
C SER A 13 -1.18 -7.21 14.12
N ALA A 14 -1.14 -7.23 15.46
CA ALA A 14 -2.34 -7.29 16.30
C ALA A 14 -3.20 -6.01 16.21
N LYS A 15 -2.65 -4.90 15.68
CA LYS A 15 -3.39 -3.66 15.41
C LYS A 15 -4.10 -3.66 14.05
N GLY A 16 -3.98 -4.74 13.27
CA GLY A 16 -4.62 -4.91 11.97
C GLY A 16 -3.95 -4.18 10.81
N ALA A 17 -3.55 -2.93 11.00
CA ALA A 17 -2.67 -2.20 10.10
C ALA A 17 -1.67 -1.33 10.86
N TYR A 18 -0.49 -1.13 10.30
CA TYR A 18 0.60 -0.36 10.90
C TYR A 18 1.56 0.17 9.84
N VAL A 19 2.22 1.29 10.15
CA VAL A 19 3.29 1.84 9.31
C VAL A 19 4.50 0.94 9.40
N LEU A 20 4.85 0.31 8.28
CA LEU A 20 6.00 -0.58 8.14
C LEU A 20 7.26 0.20 7.75
N ARG A 21 7.10 1.22 6.89
CA ARG A 21 8.15 2.18 6.53
C ARG A 21 7.53 3.56 6.56
N GLU A 22 8.11 4.46 7.35
CA GLU A 22 7.71 5.87 7.34
C GLU A 22 8.49 6.65 6.28
N ALA A 23 7.89 7.71 5.77
CA ALA A 23 8.54 8.61 4.83
C ALA A 23 9.52 9.58 5.54
N ALA A 24 10.51 10.09 4.82
CA ALA A 24 11.45 11.08 5.35
C ALA A 24 10.81 12.50 5.44
N GLY A 25 9.94 12.70 6.45
CA GLY A 25 9.19 13.93 6.69
C GLY A 25 7.71 13.80 6.29
N THR A 26 7.11 14.88 5.78
CA THR A 26 5.72 14.84 5.31
C THR A 26 5.56 13.86 4.16
N ARG A 27 4.58 12.95 4.27
CA ARG A 27 4.25 11.97 3.24
C ARG A 27 3.68 12.67 2.01
N ASP A 28 4.22 12.36 0.83
CA ASP A 28 3.59 12.68 -0.45
C ASP A 28 2.53 11.63 -0.79
N VAL A 29 2.75 10.37 -0.41
CA VAL A 29 1.82 9.27 -0.66
C VAL A 29 1.91 8.22 0.46
N THR A 30 0.80 7.56 0.76
CA THR A 30 0.77 6.36 1.60
C THR A 30 0.42 5.13 0.75
N LEU A 31 1.32 4.16 0.69
CA LEU A 31 1.13 2.88 0.00
C LEU A 31 0.57 1.85 1.00
N LEU A 32 -0.60 1.28 0.69
CA LEU A 32 -1.26 0.25 1.49
C LEU A 32 -1.06 -1.12 0.83
N ALA A 33 -0.63 -2.12 1.58
CA ALA A 33 -0.43 -3.45 1.03
C ALA A 33 -0.73 -4.57 2.03
N THR A 34 -1.06 -5.75 1.50
CA THR A 34 -1.34 -6.97 2.26
C THR A 34 -0.45 -8.11 1.75
N GLY A 35 -0.25 -9.14 2.58
CA GLY A 35 0.35 -10.39 2.14
C GLY A 35 1.71 -10.26 1.43
N SER A 36 1.83 -10.90 0.27
CA SER A 36 3.02 -10.87 -0.58
C SER A 36 3.28 -9.48 -1.17
N GLU A 37 2.23 -8.71 -1.45
CA GLU A 37 2.35 -7.42 -2.16
C GLU A 37 2.99 -6.32 -1.29
N VAL A 38 3.22 -6.57 0.00
CA VAL A 38 4.00 -5.68 0.87
C VAL A 38 5.43 -5.48 0.31
N GLU A 39 6.04 -6.51 -0.26
CA GLU A 39 7.38 -6.37 -0.86
C GLU A 39 7.36 -5.49 -2.12
N ILE A 40 6.26 -5.53 -2.86
CA ILE A 40 6.03 -4.69 -4.05
C ILE A 40 5.85 -3.23 -3.62
N ALA A 41 5.10 -2.97 -2.55
CA ALA A 41 4.94 -1.62 -2.01
C ALA A 41 6.26 -1.04 -1.47
N LEU A 42 7.11 -1.85 -0.82
CA LEU A 42 8.43 -1.42 -0.38
C LEU A 42 9.33 -1.05 -1.58
N ALA A 43 9.38 -1.89 -2.61
CA ALA A 43 10.13 -1.59 -3.82
C ALA A 43 9.59 -0.35 -4.56
N ALA A 44 8.27 -0.15 -4.57
CA ALA A 44 7.66 1.04 -5.14
C ALA A 44 8.03 2.31 -4.35
N ALA A 45 8.11 2.22 -3.02
CA ALA A 45 8.59 3.31 -2.18
C ALA A 45 10.07 3.65 -2.49
N ASP A 46 10.93 2.65 -2.72
CA ASP A 46 12.30 2.91 -3.17
C ASP A 46 12.35 3.63 -4.52
N LEU A 47 11.54 3.21 -5.50
CA LEU A 47 11.45 3.88 -6.80
C LEU A 47 10.97 5.33 -6.67
N LEU A 48 10.02 5.60 -5.77
CA LEU A 48 9.51 6.96 -5.51
C LEU A 48 10.56 7.82 -4.82
N ASP A 49 11.31 7.26 -3.87
CA ASP A 49 12.40 7.96 -3.18
C ASP A 49 13.51 8.39 -4.16
N THR A 50 13.85 7.57 -5.16
CA THR A 50 14.82 7.97 -6.21
C THR A 50 14.38 9.19 -7.03
N GLN A 51 13.10 9.53 -6.95
CA GLN A 51 12.48 10.66 -7.66
C GLN A 51 12.13 11.80 -6.71
N GLY A 52 12.54 11.72 -5.44
CA GLY A 52 12.28 12.74 -4.42
C GLY A 52 10.86 12.73 -3.86
N LEU A 53 10.07 11.68 -4.10
CA LEU A 53 8.72 11.52 -3.57
C LEU A 53 8.73 10.67 -2.31
N LYS A 54 8.20 11.22 -1.22
CA LYS A 54 8.23 10.65 0.12
C LYS A 54 7.06 9.69 0.33
N ALA A 55 7.31 8.40 0.18
CA ALA A 55 6.29 7.36 0.34
C ALA A 55 6.36 6.69 1.72
N ALA A 56 5.23 6.64 2.43
CA ALA A 56 5.06 5.72 3.55
C ALA A 56 4.49 4.38 3.07
N VAL A 57 4.84 3.28 3.72
CA VAL A 57 4.30 1.94 3.45
C VAL A 57 3.58 1.43 4.69
N VAL A 58 2.32 1.07 4.53
CA VAL A 58 1.45 0.50 5.56
C VAL A 58 1.16 -0.95 5.21
N SER A 59 1.47 -1.85 6.15
CA SER A 59 1.04 -3.24 6.08
C SER A 59 -0.35 -3.35 6.72
N MET A 60 -1.32 -3.95 6.01
CA MET A 60 -2.72 -4.08 6.45
C MET A 60 -3.18 -5.54 6.58
N PRO A 61 -2.55 -6.40 7.40
CA PRO A 61 -2.87 -7.83 7.47
C PRO A 61 -4.30 -8.18 7.93
N CYS A 62 -5.02 -7.29 8.63
CA CYS A 62 -6.40 -7.55 9.05
C CYS A 62 -7.20 -6.26 9.16
N TRP A 63 -8.22 -6.12 8.33
CA TRP A 63 -9.06 -4.92 8.27
C TRP A 63 -9.96 -4.79 9.49
N GLU A 64 -10.50 -5.90 9.99
CA GLU A 64 -11.42 -5.92 11.14
C GLU A 64 -10.70 -5.44 12.41
N LEU A 65 -9.47 -5.92 12.63
CA LEU A 65 -8.66 -5.46 13.76
C LEU A 65 -8.28 -3.98 13.61
N PHE A 66 -8.02 -3.52 12.39
CA PHE A 66 -7.70 -2.11 12.14
C PHE A 66 -8.92 -1.21 12.34
N GLU A 67 -10.09 -1.65 11.89
CA GLU A 67 -11.36 -0.96 12.07
C GLU A 67 -11.73 -0.80 13.56
N ALA A 68 -11.41 -1.80 14.38
CA ALA A 68 -11.62 -1.76 15.82
C ALA A 68 -10.66 -0.79 16.56
N GLN A 69 -9.62 -0.27 15.89
CA GLN A 69 -8.72 0.71 16.49
C GLN A 69 -9.38 2.09 16.62
N SER A 70 -8.85 2.92 17.51
CA SER A 70 -9.30 4.30 17.68
C SER A 70 -9.21 5.07 16.36
N GLU A 71 -10.09 6.06 16.19
CA GLU A 71 -10.04 6.96 15.02
C GLU A 71 -8.68 7.67 14.91
N ALA A 72 -8.12 8.10 16.04
CA ALA A 72 -6.79 8.71 16.09
C ALA A 72 -5.70 7.77 15.55
N TYR A 73 -5.71 6.49 15.92
CA TYR A 73 -4.74 5.51 15.41
C TYR A 73 -4.92 5.26 13.91
N ARG A 74 -6.17 5.11 13.45
CA ARG A 74 -6.45 4.93 12.03
C ARG A 74 -5.99 6.14 11.21
N ALA A 75 -6.20 7.35 11.71
CA ALA A 75 -5.75 8.59 11.08
C ALA A 75 -4.22 8.70 11.03
N GLU A 76 -3.52 8.30 12.10
CA GLU A 76 -2.06 8.25 12.14
C GLU A 76 -1.47 7.26 11.12
N VAL A 77 -2.02 6.04 11.07
CA VAL A 77 -1.55 5.00 10.15
C VAL A 77 -1.80 5.41 8.70
N LEU A 78 -3.01 5.86 8.36
CA LEU A 78 -3.38 6.22 6.99
C LEU A 78 -2.70 7.52 6.54
N GLY A 79 -2.53 8.47 7.45
CA GLY A 79 -2.05 9.82 7.14
C GLY A 79 -3.05 10.63 6.30
N GLY A 80 -2.67 11.88 6.00
CA GLY A 80 -3.47 12.80 5.17
C GLY A 80 -3.12 12.78 3.68
N ALA A 81 -2.06 12.08 3.29
CA ALA A 81 -1.60 12.01 1.91
C ALA A 81 -2.54 11.15 1.03
N PRO A 82 -2.53 11.33 -0.30
CA PRO A 82 -3.15 10.38 -1.23
C PRO A 82 -2.69 8.95 -0.98
N ARG A 83 -3.58 7.99 -1.24
CA ARG A 83 -3.37 6.58 -0.92
C ARG A 83 -3.43 5.70 -2.16
N VAL A 84 -2.53 4.73 -2.24
CA VAL A 84 -2.54 3.69 -3.27
C VAL A 84 -2.51 2.34 -2.57
N ALA A 85 -3.48 1.47 -2.87
CA ALA A 85 -3.48 0.11 -2.38
C ALA A 85 -2.91 -0.86 -3.43
N VAL A 86 -2.20 -1.89 -2.98
CA VAL A 86 -1.73 -2.99 -3.82
C VAL A 86 -2.02 -4.34 -3.18
N GLU A 87 -2.72 -5.20 -3.92
CA GLU A 87 -3.09 -6.56 -3.51
C GLU A 87 -3.37 -7.42 -4.73
N ALA A 88 -2.93 -8.68 -4.73
CA ALA A 88 -3.26 -9.65 -5.78
C ALA A 88 -4.71 -10.18 -5.64
N ALA A 89 -5.66 -9.26 -5.58
CA ALA A 89 -7.10 -9.47 -5.50
C ALA A 89 -7.84 -8.35 -6.23
N VAL A 90 -9.18 -8.35 -6.15
CA VAL A 90 -10.01 -7.30 -6.74
C VAL A 90 -10.13 -6.08 -5.82
N ARG A 91 -10.41 -4.91 -6.41
CA ARG A 91 -10.56 -3.62 -5.69
C ARG A 91 -11.67 -3.62 -4.62
N LEU A 92 -12.66 -4.53 -4.71
CA LEU A 92 -13.87 -4.48 -3.89
C LEU A 92 -13.55 -4.32 -2.40
N GLY A 93 -14.00 -3.21 -1.80
CA GLY A 93 -13.77 -2.87 -0.40
C GLY A 93 -12.58 -1.93 -0.13
N TRP A 94 -11.58 -1.88 -1.01
CA TRP A 94 -10.40 -1.03 -0.84
C TRP A 94 -10.72 0.47 -0.84
N ASP A 95 -11.80 0.89 -1.50
CA ASP A 95 -12.26 2.28 -1.53
C ASP A 95 -12.45 2.88 -0.12
N ARG A 96 -12.77 2.02 0.85
CA ARG A 96 -12.85 2.38 2.27
C ARG A 96 -11.52 2.93 2.82
N TRP A 97 -10.40 2.36 2.38
CA TRP A 97 -9.07 2.66 2.91
C TRP A 97 -8.27 3.59 2.03
N VAL A 98 -8.48 3.57 0.70
CA VAL A 98 -7.80 4.49 -0.22
C VAL A 98 -8.55 5.82 -0.38
N GLY A 99 -9.86 5.82 -0.09
CA GLY A 99 -10.74 6.97 -0.25
C GLY A 99 -11.13 7.25 -1.70
N GLU A 100 -11.98 8.26 -1.91
CA GLU A 100 -12.59 8.58 -3.22
C GLU A 100 -11.57 8.85 -4.34
N ARG A 101 -10.41 9.42 -3.97
CA ARG A 101 -9.32 9.75 -4.90
C ARG A 101 -8.16 8.77 -4.81
N GLY A 102 -8.39 7.62 -4.18
CA GLY A 102 -7.40 6.57 -4.02
C GLY A 102 -7.25 5.72 -5.29
N ALA A 103 -6.05 5.16 -5.47
CA ALA A 103 -5.78 4.21 -6.55
C ALA A 103 -5.63 2.79 -6.00
N PHE A 104 -5.85 1.79 -6.86
CA PHE A 104 -5.72 0.39 -6.54
C PHE A 104 -4.95 -0.34 -7.64
N ILE A 105 -3.96 -1.13 -7.25
CA ILE A 105 -3.17 -2.01 -8.11
C ILE A 105 -3.48 -3.44 -7.72
N GLY A 106 -4.12 -4.17 -8.63
CA GLY A 106 -4.56 -5.53 -8.41
C GLY A 106 -5.29 -6.07 -9.64
N MET A 107 -6.13 -7.07 -9.43
CA MET A 107 -6.81 -7.77 -10.50
C MET A 107 -8.17 -7.12 -10.83
N SER A 108 -8.52 -7.09 -12.12
CA SER A 108 -9.84 -6.65 -12.62
C SER A 108 -10.73 -7.80 -13.10
N GLY A 109 -10.25 -9.05 -13.00
CA GLY A 109 -10.94 -10.24 -13.46
C GLY A 109 -10.31 -11.51 -12.91
N PHE A 110 -10.64 -12.66 -13.51
CA PHE A 110 -10.08 -13.96 -13.12
C PHE A 110 -8.58 -14.06 -13.40
N GLY A 111 -7.94 -15.02 -12.72
CA GLY A 111 -6.55 -15.38 -12.95
C GLY A 111 -6.31 -16.06 -14.29
N ALA A 112 -5.04 -16.36 -14.55
CA ALA A 112 -4.59 -17.09 -15.73
C ALA A 112 -3.62 -18.20 -15.31
N SER A 113 -3.41 -19.18 -16.18
CA SER A 113 -2.43 -20.24 -15.97
C SER A 113 -1.05 -19.77 -16.42
N GLY A 114 -0.07 -19.79 -15.52
CA GLY A 114 1.31 -19.41 -15.83
C GLY A 114 2.18 -19.30 -14.57
N PRO A 115 3.51 -19.13 -14.73
CA PRO A 115 4.40 -18.86 -13.61
C PRO A 115 4.03 -17.55 -12.90
N ALA A 116 4.08 -17.55 -11.56
CA ALA A 116 3.64 -16.39 -10.77
C ALA A 116 4.31 -15.08 -11.21
N GLY A 117 5.64 -15.05 -11.40
CA GLY A 117 6.34 -13.83 -11.82
C GLY A 117 5.89 -13.27 -13.18
N GLU A 118 5.43 -14.11 -14.10
CA GLU A 118 4.85 -13.66 -15.37
C GLU A 118 3.42 -13.15 -15.18
N LEU A 119 2.65 -13.79 -14.30
CA LEU A 119 1.29 -13.36 -13.96
C LEU A 119 1.28 -11.98 -13.27
N TYR A 120 2.18 -11.71 -12.31
CA TYR A 120 2.28 -10.39 -11.68
C TYR A 120 2.54 -9.28 -12.71
N LYS A 121 3.44 -9.53 -13.68
CA LYS A 121 3.69 -8.60 -14.79
C LYS A 121 2.46 -8.45 -15.69
N HIS A 122 1.83 -9.56 -16.05
CA HIS A 122 0.64 -9.57 -16.89
C HIS A 122 -0.52 -8.77 -16.28
N PHE A 123 -0.76 -8.93 -14.98
CA PHE A 123 -1.79 -8.20 -14.25
C PHE A 123 -1.36 -6.80 -13.78
N GLY A 124 -0.14 -6.37 -14.09
CA GLY A 124 0.37 -5.05 -13.70
C GLY A 124 0.60 -4.88 -12.20
N ILE A 125 0.69 -5.96 -11.43
CA ILE A 125 0.98 -5.92 -9.99
C ILE A 125 2.49 -5.84 -9.83
N THR A 126 3.04 -4.65 -10.01
CA THR A 126 4.48 -4.40 -10.09
C THR A 126 4.87 -3.12 -9.35
N PRO A 127 6.12 -3.00 -8.86
CA PRO A 127 6.59 -1.78 -8.19
C PRO A 127 6.42 -0.54 -9.08
N GLU A 128 6.67 -0.68 -10.38
CA GLU A 128 6.58 0.41 -11.35
C GLU A 128 5.14 0.89 -11.52
N ALA A 129 4.16 -0.03 -11.57
CA ALA A 129 2.75 0.32 -11.67
C ALA A 129 2.25 1.03 -10.40
N VAL A 130 2.67 0.58 -9.22
CA VAL A 130 2.36 1.24 -7.94
C VAL A 130 2.95 2.65 -7.91
N ALA A 131 4.23 2.81 -8.28
CA ALA A 131 4.88 4.11 -8.33
C ALA A 131 4.24 5.05 -9.37
N ALA A 132 3.82 4.53 -10.52
CA ALA A 132 3.11 5.32 -11.54
C ALA A 132 1.73 5.80 -11.05
N ALA A 133 0.96 4.92 -10.39
CA ALA A 133 -0.33 5.29 -9.81
C ALA A 133 -0.19 6.31 -8.67
N ALA A 134 0.85 6.19 -7.85
CA ALA A 134 1.15 7.18 -6.82
C ALA A 134 1.37 8.58 -7.41
N LYS A 135 2.17 8.70 -8.48
CA LYS A 135 2.39 9.98 -9.17
C LYS A 135 1.12 10.55 -9.78
N ALA A 136 0.32 9.73 -10.46
CA ALA A 136 -0.94 10.17 -11.05
C ALA A 136 -1.93 10.70 -9.98
N ASN A 137 -1.95 10.08 -8.80
CA ASN A 137 -2.77 10.55 -7.67
C ASN A 137 -2.29 11.90 -7.10
N LEU A 138 -1.00 12.21 -7.18
CA LEU A 138 -0.46 13.50 -6.75
C LEU A 138 -0.87 14.63 -7.70
N GLU A 139 -0.88 14.38 -9.00
CA GLU A 139 -1.27 15.37 -10.01
C GLU A 139 -2.76 15.75 -9.95
N THR A 140 -3.60 14.85 -9.44
CA THR A 140 -5.06 15.04 -9.32
C THR A 140 -5.48 15.56 -7.94
N ALA A 141 -4.55 15.71 -7.00
CA ALA A 141 -4.84 16.30 -5.69
C ALA A 141 -4.85 17.84 -5.76
N PRO A 142 -5.84 18.54 -5.16
CA PRO A 142 -5.78 19.99 -5.04
C PRO A 142 -4.58 20.36 -4.16
N LYS A 143 -3.81 21.35 -4.62
CA LYS A 143 -2.70 21.95 -3.86
C LYS A 143 -3.20 22.65 -2.61
#